data_AF-A0A3D4U844-F1
#
_entry.id   AF-A0A3D4U844-F1
#
_cell.length_a   1.000
_cell.length_b   1.000
_cell.length_c   1.000
_cell.angle_alpha   90.00
_cell.angle_beta   90.00
_cell.angle_gamma   90.00
#
_symmetry.space_group_name_H-M   'P 1'
#
loop_
_entity.id
_entity.type
_entity.pdbx_description
1 polymer ?
#
loop_
_entity_poly.entity_id
_entity_poly.type
_entity_poly.pdbx_seq_one_letter_code
_entity_poly.pdbx_strand_id
1 'polypeptide(L)'
;MMQTRFGKVVAIISQGDQLSEIMTEVEGRMEKAYVYPQLTGNPQPGETVLLNTTAVRLGLGSGGRHFVQLIVGREQHELDGPGHIMKLRYTPWQLKCQTIDEPGTAGHEALKDGGNLEGMPVVVAELHSQLAPICLMAKEHSSCKIRLVYIMPDWAALPIALSNTVRQLQSQGLIDHTITYGHAFGGDAEAVNIFSALLAARKVFHADVAVVAMGPGIVGTGTKYG
;
A
#
# COMPACT_ATOMS: atom_id res chain seq x y z
N MET A 1 7.26 -19.01 11.28
CA MET A 1 8.56 -18.60 11.87
C MET A 1 9.31 -17.75 10.85
N MET A 2 9.93 -16.65 11.26
CA MET A 2 10.57 -15.68 10.35
C MET A 2 12.09 -15.85 10.35
N GLN A 3 12.73 -15.78 9.18
CA GLN A 3 14.18 -15.72 9.05
C GLN A 3 14.63 -14.27 8.83
N THR A 4 15.62 -13.86 9.62
CA THR A 4 16.29 -12.57 9.46
C THR A 4 17.78 -12.72 9.20
N ARG A 5 18.36 -11.75 8.49
CA ARG A 5 19.81 -11.62 8.25
C ARG A 5 20.21 -10.16 8.28
N PHE A 6 21.43 -9.89 8.74
CA PHE A 6 22.04 -8.59 8.49
C PHE A 6 22.50 -8.51 7.03
N GLY A 7 22.32 -7.35 6.42
CA GLY A 7 22.84 -7.02 5.10
C GLY A 7 23.51 -5.66 5.12
N LYS A 8 24.58 -5.50 4.34
CA LYS A 8 25.21 -4.20 4.12
C LYS A 8 24.62 -3.55 2.87
N VAL A 9 24.16 -2.31 2.97
CA VAL A 9 23.62 -1.57 1.83
C VAL A 9 24.78 -1.22 0.89
N VAL A 10 24.68 -1.64 -0.36
CA VAL A 10 25.73 -1.43 -1.38
C VAL A 10 25.36 -0.27 -2.30
N ALA A 11 24.09 -0.19 -2.71
CA ALA A 11 23.60 0.84 -3.61
C ALA A 11 22.09 1.05 -3.45
N ILE A 12 21.62 2.24 -3.83
CA ILE A 12 20.19 2.54 -3.99
C ILE A 12 19.82 2.30 -5.45
N ILE A 13 18.85 1.41 -5.71
CA ILE A 13 18.38 1.07 -7.06
C ILE A 13 17.32 2.09 -7.49
N SER A 14 16.37 2.37 -6.61
CA SER A 14 15.34 3.39 -6.80
C SER A 14 14.91 3.95 -5.45
N GLN A 15 14.67 5.25 -5.38
CA GLN A 15 14.19 5.91 -4.17
C GLN A 15 12.82 6.53 -4.43
N GLY A 16 11.90 6.34 -3.49
CA GLY A 16 10.59 6.98 -3.50
C GLY A 16 10.06 7.11 -2.08
N ASP A 17 9.06 7.97 -1.88
CA ASP A 17 8.59 8.33 -0.54
C ASP A 17 7.94 7.17 0.21
N GLN A 18 7.28 6.26 -0.52
CA GLN A 18 6.56 5.12 0.07
C GLN A 18 7.25 3.78 -0.16
N LEU A 19 8.08 3.66 -1.19
CA LEU A 19 8.83 2.44 -1.51
C LEU A 19 10.16 2.81 -2.18
N SER A 20 11.24 2.27 -1.62
CA SER A 20 12.57 2.28 -2.23
C SER A 20 13.03 0.85 -2.48
N GLU A 21 13.93 0.68 -3.44
CA GLU A 21 14.60 -0.58 -3.74
C GLU A 21 16.11 -0.37 -3.58
N ILE A 22 16.77 -1.26 -2.86
CA ILE A 22 18.21 -1.19 -2.58
C ILE A 22 18.88 -2.51 -2.97
N MET A 23 20.17 -2.42 -3.24
CA MET A 23 21.08 -3.56 -3.33
C MET A 23 21.78 -3.75 -1.99
N THR A 24 21.81 -4.99 -1.50
CA THR A 24 22.48 -5.36 -0.24
C THR A 24 23.43 -6.52 -0.45
N GLU A 25 24.54 -6.53 0.30
CA GLU A 25 25.38 -7.71 0.44
C GLU A 25 24.94 -8.49 1.68
N VAL A 26 24.52 -9.74 1.48
CA VAL A 26 24.05 -10.65 2.53
C VAL A 26 24.82 -11.96 2.41
N GLU A 27 25.63 -12.29 3.41
CA GLU A 27 26.43 -13.53 3.44
C GLU A 27 27.26 -13.71 2.15
N GLY A 28 27.86 -12.64 1.64
CA GLY A 28 28.69 -12.64 0.42
C GLY A 28 27.91 -12.63 -0.91
N ARG A 29 26.58 -12.47 -0.88
CA ARG A 29 25.73 -12.41 -2.09
C ARG A 29 25.08 -11.05 -2.24
N MET A 30 24.98 -10.58 -3.48
CA MET A 30 24.24 -9.36 -3.83
C MET A 30 22.76 -9.68 -3.98
N GLU A 31 21.96 -9.18 -3.05
CA GLU A 31 20.53 -9.44 -2.94
C GLU A 31 19.76 -8.12 -2.92
N LYS A 32 18.60 -8.09 -3.59
CA LYS A 32 17.74 -6.91 -3.62
C LYS A 32 16.84 -6.87 -2.40
N ALA A 33 16.53 -5.68 -1.92
CA ALA A 33 15.59 -5.49 -0.83
C ALA A 33 14.66 -4.30 -1.07
N TYR A 34 13.41 -4.45 -0.63
CA TYR A 34 12.46 -3.37 -0.51
C TYR A 34 12.62 -2.65 0.83
N VAL A 35 12.47 -1.33 0.79
CA VAL A 35 12.41 -0.45 1.95
C VAL A 35 11.08 0.26 1.91
N TYR A 36 10.36 0.26 3.04
CA TYR A 36 9.20 1.13 3.24
C TYR A 36 9.66 2.31 4.11
N PRO A 37 9.96 3.49 3.54
CA PRO A 37 10.57 4.57 4.30
C PRO A 37 9.69 5.06 5.46
N GLN A 38 8.38 4.93 5.34
CA GLN A 38 7.43 5.23 6.43
C GLN A 38 7.58 4.30 7.64
N LEU A 39 8.16 3.11 7.48
CA LEU A 39 8.38 2.15 8.57
C LEU A 39 9.80 2.20 9.11
N THR A 40 10.80 2.42 8.25
CA THR A 40 12.21 2.22 8.61
C THR A 40 13.10 3.43 8.36
N GLY A 41 12.60 4.44 7.65
CA GLY A 41 13.42 5.46 7.00
C GLY A 41 14.16 4.94 5.77
N ASN A 42 14.94 5.82 5.13
CA ASN A 42 15.75 5.50 3.95
C ASN A 42 17.19 5.15 4.36
N PRO A 43 17.66 3.92 4.07
CA PRO A 43 19.05 3.56 4.27
C PRO A 43 19.97 4.15 3.20
N GLN A 44 21.23 4.35 3.57
CA GLN A 44 22.31 4.85 2.73
C GLN A 44 23.34 3.76 2.45
N PRO A 45 24.05 3.81 1.31
CA PRO A 45 25.18 2.92 1.04
C PRO A 45 26.19 2.94 2.19
N GLY A 46 26.63 1.75 2.60
CA GLY A 46 27.52 1.54 3.74
C GLY A 46 26.81 1.23 5.06
N GLU A 47 25.54 1.58 5.22
CA GLU A 47 24.76 1.24 6.41
C GLU A 47 24.44 -0.27 6.47
N THR A 48 24.21 -0.76 7.68
CA THR A 48 23.77 -2.14 7.93
C THR A 48 22.27 -2.15 8.18
N VAL A 49 21.56 -3.10 7.59
CA VAL A 49 20.11 -3.30 7.78
C VAL A 49 19.81 -4.71 8.27
N LEU A 50 18.76 -4.87 9.07
CA LEU A 50 18.16 -6.18 9.32
C LEU A 50 17.12 -6.46 8.23
N LEU A 51 17.26 -7.59 7.55
CA LEU A 51 16.38 -8.02 6.47
C LEU A 51 15.50 -9.18 6.93
N ASN A 52 14.22 -9.16 6.54
CA ASN A 52 13.41 -10.37 6.46
C ASN A 52 13.75 -11.09 5.15
N THR A 53 14.44 -12.22 5.26
CA THR A 53 14.89 -13.02 4.11
C THR A 53 13.97 -14.20 3.80
N THR A 54 12.88 -14.36 4.56
CA THR A 54 12.03 -15.57 4.57
C THR A 54 11.48 -15.91 3.19
N ALA A 55 10.87 -14.94 2.49
CA ALA A 55 10.21 -15.19 1.20
C ALA A 55 11.20 -15.66 0.13
N VAL A 56 12.34 -14.98 0.01
CA VAL A 56 13.40 -15.35 -0.94
C VAL A 56 14.01 -16.71 -0.59
N ARG A 57 14.26 -16.98 0.70
CA ARG A 57 14.80 -18.26 1.17
C ARG A 57 13.87 -19.43 0.82
N LEU A 58 12.56 -19.22 0.87
CA LEU A 58 11.54 -20.22 0.53
C LEU A 58 11.21 -20.25 -0.97
N GLY A 59 11.84 -19.41 -1.80
CA GLY A 59 11.54 -19.34 -3.23
C GLY A 59 10.13 -18.83 -3.55
N LEU A 60 9.56 -17.99 -2.67
CA LEU A 60 8.21 -17.44 -2.84
C LEU A 60 8.21 -16.22 -3.79
N GLY A 61 7.02 -15.85 -4.26
CA GLY A 61 6.78 -14.77 -5.21
C GLY A 61 6.97 -13.34 -4.69
N SER A 62 8.07 -13.02 -3.99
CA SER A 62 8.42 -11.63 -3.62
C SER A 62 9.12 -10.85 -4.75
N GLY A 63 9.31 -11.48 -5.91
CA GLY A 63 10.11 -10.93 -7.01
C GLY A 63 11.60 -10.87 -6.68
N GLY A 64 12.09 -11.82 -5.86
CA GLY A 64 13.51 -11.94 -5.49
C GLY A 64 13.99 -10.87 -4.52
N ARG A 65 13.08 -10.29 -3.73
CA ARG A 65 13.40 -9.17 -2.83
C ARG A 65 13.16 -9.53 -1.38
N HIS A 66 14.13 -9.18 -0.55
CA HIS A 66 14.00 -9.14 0.89
C HIS A 66 13.22 -7.89 1.33
N PHE A 67 12.90 -7.79 2.62
CA PHE A 67 12.26 -6.61 3.20
C PHE A 67 13.11 -6.06 4.34
N VAL A 68 13.48 -4.78 4.27
CA VAL A 68 14.17 -4.11 5.37
C VAL A 68 13.22 -4.00 6.57
N GLN A 69 13.70 -4.45 7.72
CA GLN A 69 13.04 -4.30 9.02
C GLN A 69 13.56 -3.07 9.74
N LEU A 70 14.87 -2.92 9.86
CA LEU A 70 15.47 -1.79 10.55
C LEU A 70 16.83 -1.43 9.96
N ILE A 71 17.24 -0.19 10.20
CA ILE A 71 18.58 0.29 9.91
C ILE A 71 19.34 0.32 11.23
N VAL A 72 20.47 -0.39 11.29
CA VAL A 72 21.27 -0.53 12.52
C VAL A 72 21.86 0.82 12.91
N GLY A 73 21.70 1.19 14.18
CA GLY A 73 22.07 2.50 14.72
C GLY A 73 21.01 3.60 14.49
N ARG A 74 19.85 3.25 13.90
CA ARG A 74 18.72 4.15 13.64
C ARG A 74 17.40 3.51 14.07
N GLU A 75 17.40 2.79 15.18
CA GLU A 75 16.25 2.03 15.70
C GLU A 75 15.21 2.93 16.38
N GLN A 76 15.59 4.15 16.75
CA GLN A 76 14.73 5.09 17.47
C GLN A 76 14.08 6.06 16.48
N HIS A 77 12.75 6.17 16.56
CA HIS A 77 11.95 7.06 15.74
C HIS A 77 11.04 7.88 16.64
N GLU A 78 10.94 9.17 16.34
CA GLU A 78 9.96 10.05 16.98
C GLU A 78 8.61 9.97 16.26
N LEU A 79 7.53 10.18 17.02
CA LEU A 79 6.20 10.27 16.44
C LEU A 79 6.07 11.60 15.67
N ASP A 80 5.57 11.51 14.44
CA ASP A 80 5.28 12.67 13.60
C ASP A 80 3.87 12.59 13.00
N GLY A 81 3.35 13.71 12.53
CA GLY A 81 2.10 13.83 11.80
C GLY A 81 0.83 13.73 12.66
N PRO A 82 -0.32 14.08 12.09
CA PRO A 82 -1.61 14.01 12.76
C PRO A 82 -2.15 12.57 12.82
N GLY A 83 -3.28 12.42 13.48
CA GLY A 83 -4.01 11.16 13.58
C GLY A 83 -3.56 10.26 14.74
N HIS A 84 -4.41 9.31 15.11
CA HIS A 84 -4.18 8.36 16.19
C HIS A 84 -4.64 6.93 15.85
N ILE A 85 -5.21 6.71 14.66
CA ILE A 85 -5.63 5.37 14.24
C ILE A 85 -4.43 4.59 13.72
N MET A 86 -4.38 3.31 14.09
CA MET A 86 -3.24 2.44 13.84
C MET A 86 -3.54 1.42 12.73
N LYS A 87 -2.62 1.32 11.76
CA LYS A 87 -2.45 0.20 10.83
C LYS A 87 -1.45 -0.80 11.43
N LEU A 88 -1.45 -2.03 10.92
CA LEU A 88 -0.61 -3.12 11.44
C LEU A 88 -0.74 -3.34 12.97
N ARG A 89 -1.95 -3.17 13.52
CA ARG A 89 -2.25 -3.24 14.97
C ARG A 89 -1.77 -4.55 15.59
N TYR A 90 -1.29 -4.46 16.82
CA TYR A 90 -0.80 -5.61 17.61
C TYR A 90 0.39 -6.36 16.99
N THR A 91 1.07 -5.77 16.02
CA THR A 91 2.39 -6.22 15.54
C THR A 91 3.48 -5.27 16.06
N PRO A 92 4.76 -5.64 16.01
CA PRO A 92 5.86 -4.71 16.31
C PRO A 92 5.99 -3.52 15.33
N TRP A 93 5.25 -3.50 14.22
CA TRP A 93 5.34 -2.51 13.14
C TRP A 93 4.13 -1.57 13.09
N GLN A 94 3.54 -1.21 14.25
CA GLN A 94 2.32 -0.41 14.26
C GLN A 94 2.56 0.96 13.62
N LEU A 95 1.77 1.27 12.60
CA LEU A 95 1.89 2.51 11.86
C LEU A 95 0.71 3.42 12.23
N LYS A 96 1.03 4.58 12.81
CA LYS A 96 0.06 5.64 13.06
C LYS A 96 -0.28 6.31 11.73
N CYS A 97 -1.57 6.48 11.46
CA CYS A 97 -2.06 7.17 10.29
C CYS A 97 -3.23 8.09 10.66
N GLN A 98 -3.38 9.19 9.94
CA GLN A 98 -4.61 9.99 9.99
C GLN A 98 -5.60 9.39 9.01
N THR A 99 -6.67 8.79 9.53
CA THR A 99 -7.76 8.30 8.67
C THR A 99 -8.83 9.36 8.46
N ILE A 100 -9.56 9.24 7.35
CA ILE A 100 -10.79 9.99 7.05
C ILE A 100 -11.88 9.83 8.11
N ASP A 101 -11.77 8.85 9.00
CA ASP A 101 -12.70 8.61 10.09
C ASP A 101 -12.43 9.50 11.31
N GLU A 102 -11.28 10.16 11.39
CA GLU A 102 -10.87 10.90 12.59
C GLU A 102 -11.37 12.34 12.62
N PRO A 103 -11.81 12.84 13.80
CA PRO A 103 -12.21 14.23 13.97
C PRO A 103 -11.16 15.21 13.46
N GLY A 104 -11.62 16.30 12.83
CA GLY A 104 -10.75 17.32 12.25
C GLY A 104 -10.22 17.00 10.85
N THR A 105 -10.60 15.86 10.26
CA THR A 105 -10.38 15.58 8.84
C THR A 105 -11.58 16.02 7.99
N ALA A 106 -11.33 16.40 6.73
CA ALA A 106 -12.40 16.68 5.78
C ALA A 106 -13.33 15.47 5.57
N GLY A 107 -12.78 14.25 5.68
CA GLY A 107 -13.54 13.01 5.66
C GLY A 107 -14.52 12.93 6.82
N HIS A 108 -14.08 13.17 8.06
CA HIS A 108 -14.92 12.98 9.22
C HIS A 108 -16.17 13.86 9.18
N GLU A 109 -16.02 15.14 8.83
CA GLU A 109 -17.18 16.04 8.71
C GLU A 109 -18.14 15.61 7.60
N ALA A 110 -17.63 15.12 6.46
CA ALA A 110 -18.47 14.63 5.37
C ALA A 110 -19.21 13.32 5.71
N LEU A 111 -18.67 12.54 6.66
CA LEU A 111 -19.12 11.19 7.01
C LEU A 111 -19.91 11.12 8.33
N LYS A 112 -19.79 12.13 9.18
CA LYS A 112 -20.33 12.15 10.56
C LYS A 112 -21.83 11.85 10.63
N ASP A 113 -22.60 12.38 9.70
CA ASP A 113 -24.05 12.20 9.65
C ASP A 113 -24.47 11.01 8.77
N GLY A 114 -23.52 10.15 8.40
CA GLY A 114 -23.73 9.03 7.48
C GLY A 114 -23.90 9.49 6.04
N GLY A 115 -24.55 8.67 5.20
CA GLY A 115 -24.82 8.99 3.80
C GLY A 115 -25.08 7.78 2.94
N ASN A 116 -25.21 8.00 1.64
CA ASN A 116 -25.28 6.96 0.63
C ASN A 116 -24.31 7.30 -0.52
N LEU A 117 -24.17 6.39 -1.48
CA LEU A 117 -23.25 6.55 -2.62
C LEU A 117 -23.84 7.35 -3.78
N GLU A 118 -25.09 7.83 -3.65
CA GLU A 118 -25.78 8.64 -4.67
C GLU A 118 -25.80 7.99 -6.07
N GLY A 119 -25.88 6.65 -6.09
CA GLY A 119 -25.87 5.87 -7.33
C GLY A 119 -24.48 5.65 -7.95
N MET A 120 -23.39 6.10 -7.31
CA MET A 120 -22.02 5.84 -7.75
C MET A 120 -21.77 4.34 -7.93
N PRO A 121 -21.43 3.87 -9.14
CA PRO A 121 -21.08 2.48 -9.38
C PRO A 121 -19.84 2.06 -8.59
N VAL A 122 -19.89 0.83 -8.07
CA VAL A 122 -18.76 0.19 -7.38
C VAL A 122 -18.43 -1.10 -8.12
N VAL A 123 -17.26 -1.14 -8.74
CA VAL A 123 -16.73 -2.35 -9.39
C VAL A 123 -15.91 -3.13 -8.37
N VAL A 124 -16.30 -4.37 -8.12
CA VAL A 124 -15.54 -5.28 -7.24
C VAL A 124 -14.76 -6.24 -8.12
N ALA A 125 -13.45 -6.32 -7.90
CA ALA A 125 -12.57 -7.25 -8.60
C ALA A 125 -11.86 -8.17 -7.62
N GLU A 126 -11.78 -9.46 -7.99
CA GLU A 126 -11.19 -10.50 -7.16
C GLU A 126 -9.67 -10.49 -7.23
N LEU A 127 -9.08 -10.07 -8.36
CA LEU A 127 -7.64 -10.09 -8.58
C LEU A 127 -7.10 -8.70 -8.86
N HIS A 128 -5.92 -8.40 -8.30
CA HIS A 128 -5.23 -7.14 -8.54
C HIS A 128 -4.94 -6.87 -10.02
N SER A 129 -4.70 -7.91 -10.82
CA SER A 129 -4.43 -7.79 -12.26
C SER A 129 -5.62 -7.26 -13.06
N GLN A 130 -6.84 -7.33 -12.52
CA GLN A 130 -8.04 -6.79 -13.17
C GLN A 130 -8.12 -5.25 -13.05
N LEU A 131 -7.37 -4.63 -12.13
CA LEU A 131 -7.40 -3.18 -11.91
C LEU A 131 -7.08 -2.39 -13.18
N ALA A 132 -5.99 -2.73 -13.87
CA ALA A 132 -5.55 -2.02 -15.07
C ALA A 132 -6.58 -2.02 -16.22
N PRO A 133 -7.10 -3.18 -16.68
CA PRO A 133 -8.12 -3.17 -17.73
C PRO A 133 -9.42 -2.51 -17.27
N ILE A 134 -9.82 -2.63 -16.00
CA ILE A 134 -11.03 -1.93 -15.49
C ILE A 134 -10.84 -0.41 -15.59
N CYS A 135 -9.72 0.13 -15.07
CA CYS A 135 -9.45 1.56 -15.10
C CYS A 135 -9.35 2.10 -16.53
N LEU A 136 -8.62 1.39 -17.40
CA LEU A 136 -8.49 1.77 -18.80
C LEU A 136 -9.85 1.81 -19.50
N MET A 137 -10.63 0.73 -19.40
CA MET A 137 -11.93 0.65 -20.07
C MET A 137 -12.94 1.65 -19.52
N ALA A 138 -12.95 1.89 -18.20
CA ALA A 138 -13.80 2.90 -17.60
C ALA A 138 -13.48 4.30 -18.14
N LYS A 139 -12.20 4.64 -18.27
CA LYS A 139 -11.75 5.95 -18.77
C LYS A 139 -11.99 6.12 -20.27
N GLU A 140 -11.70 5.11 -21.08
CA GLU A 140 -11.83 5.15 -22.55
C GLU A 140 -13.30 5.13 -23.02
N HIS A 141 -14.18 4.40 -22.33
CA HIS A 141 -15.58 4.24 -22.75
C HIS A 141 -16.57 5.18 -22.07
N SER A 142 -16.10 6.08 -21.19
CA SER A 142 -16.95 7.11 -20.62
C SER A 142 -17.17 8.24 -21.64
N SER A 143 -18.43 8.64 -21.81
CA SER A 143 -18.78 9.77 -22.69
C SER A 143 -18.32 11.14 -22.15
N CYS A 144 -17.89 11.18 -20.88
CA CYS A 144 -17.34 12.34 -20.20
C CYS A 144 -16.11 11.95 -19.38
N LYS A 145 -15.35 12.96 -18.93
CA LYS A 145 -14.24 12.74 -17.99
C LYS A 145 -14.79 12.31 -16.64
N ILE A 146 -14.44 11.10 -16.20
CA ILE A 146 -14.83 10.54 -14.91
C ILE A 146 -13.69 10.58 -13.90
N ARG A 147 -14.03 10.73 -12.61
CA ARG A 147 -13.15 10.49 -11.46
C ARG A 147 -13.27 9.06 -10.98
N LEU A 148 -12.18 8.30 -11.10
CA LEU A 148 -12.05 6.92 -10.67
C LEU A 148 -11.22 6.84 -9.40
N VAL A 149 -11.80 6.25 -8.35
CA VAL A 149 -11.10 6.01 -7.10
C VAL A 149 -10.85 4.52 -6.92
N TYR A 150 -9.59 4.15 -6.69
CA TYR A 150 -9.21 2.79 -6.36
C TYR A 150 -9.21 2.60 -4.84
N ILE A 151 -9.94 1.59 -4.35
CA ILE A 151 -10.02 1.26 -2.93
C ILE A 151 -9.32 -0.09 -2.71
N MET A 152 -8.22 -0.08 -1.97
CA MET A 152 -7.41 -1.26 -1.67
C MET A 152 -7.68 -1.80 -0.26
N PRO A 153 -8.18 -3.05 -0.12
CA PRO A 153 -8.30 -3.75 1.15
C PRO A 153 -6.99 -4.40 1.60
N ASP A 154 -6.97 -4.90 2.83
CA ASP A 154 -5.88 -5.65 3.46
C ASP A 154 -5.87 -7.16 3.15
N TRP A 155 -6.38 -7.56 1.97
CA TRP A 155 -6.56 -8.96 1.59
C TRP A 155 -5.30 -9.62 0.99
N ALA A 156 -4.29 -8.82 0.65
CA ALA A 156 -3.04 -9.28 0.04
C ALA A 156 -1.86 -8.44 0.57
N ALA A 157 -1.05 -7.82 -0.30
CA ALA A 157 -0.07 -6.83 0.15
C ALA A 157 -0.76 -5.67 0.90
N LEU A 158 -0.19 -5.32 2.06
CA LEU A 158 -0.69 -4.22 2.89
C LEU A 158 -0.24 -2.84 2.38
N PRO A 159 1.04 -2.63 1.96
CA PRO A 159 1.48 -1.34 1.42
C PRO A 159 1.09 -1.22 -0.05
N ILE A 160 0.28 -0.21 -0.40
CA ILE A 160 -0.14 0.02 -1.80
C ILE A 160 1.06 0.32 -2.71
N ALA A 161 2.11 0.91 -2.14
CA ALA A 161 3.34 1.29 -2.83
C ALA A 161 4.06 0.13 -3.54
N LEU A 162 3.78 -1.12 -3.14
CA LEU A 162 4.29 -2.33 -3.78
C LEU A 162 3.73 -2.51 -5.21
N SER A 163 2.59 -1.90 -5.53
CA SER A 163 1.99 -2.01 -6.85
C SER A 163 2.58 -0.99 -7.84
N ASN A 164 3.42 -1.49 -8.76
CA ASN A 164 3.81 -0.71 -9.94
C ASN A 164 2.61 -0.36 -10.82
N THR A 165 1.59 -1.23 -10.87
CA THR A 165 0.36 -1.00 -11.64
C THR A 165 -0.38 0.24 -11.13
N VAL A 166 -0.62 0.34 -9.82
CA VAL A 166 -1.30 1.52 -9.24
C VAL A 166 -0.51 2.79 -9.56
N ARG A 167 0.82 2.77 -9.37
CA ARG A 167 1.69 3.91 -9.66
C ARG A 167 1.62 4.36 -11.12
N GLN A 168 1.61 3.41 -12.06
CA GLN A 168 1.49 3.70 -13.50
C GLN A 168 0.10 4.22 -13.87
N LEU A 169 -0.97 3.64 -13.30
CA LEU A 169 -2.34 4.08 -13.57
C LEU A 169 -2.58 5.50 -13.02
N GLN A 170 -2.04 5.83 -11.84
CA GLN A 170 -2.10 7.19 -11.30
C GLN A 170 -1.31 8.17 -12.17
N SER A 171 -0.07 7.83 -12.58
CA SER A 171 0.74 8.73 -13.41
C SER A 171 0.14 8.98 -14.80
N GLN A 172 -0.68 8.06 -15.29
CA GLN A 172 -1.44 8.18 -16.55
C GLN A 172 -2.84 8.81 -16.37
N GLY A 173 -3.23 9.16 -15.15
CA GLY A 173 -4.56 9.73 -14.87
C GLY A 173 -5.72 8.74 -15.02
N LEU A 174 -5.43 7.43 -15.04
CA LEU A 174 -6.41 6.35 -15.08
C LEU A 174 -6.99 6.02 -13.70
N ILE A 175 -6.24 6.33 -12.64
CA ILE A 175 -6.72 6.41 -11.24
C ILE A 175 -6.52 7.85 -10.77
N ASP A 176 -7.57 8.49 -10.26
CA ASP A 176 -7.48 9.86 -9.75
C ASP A 176 -7.06 9.88 -8.28
N HIS A 177 -7.61 8.98 -7.47
CA HIS A 177 -7.23 8.82 -6.07
C HIS A 177 -7.26 7.35 -5.63
N THR A 178 -6.54 7.07 -4.55
CA THR A 178 -6.46 5.77 -3.90
C THR A 178 -6.88 5.88 -2.44
N ILE A 179 -7.63 4.89 -1.96
CA ILE A 179 -8.00 4.78 -0.55
C ILE A 179 -7.61 3.40 -0.06
N THR A 180 -6.84 3.33 1.02
CA THR A 180 -6.53 2.06 1.70
C THR A 180 -7.39 1.90 2.94
N TYR A 181 -7.88 0.69 3.20
CA TYR A 181 -8.65 0.42 4.42
C TYR A 181 -8.21 -0.84 5.17
N GLY A 182 -8.72 -1.01 6.38
CA GLY A 182 -8.28 -2.10 7.26
C GLY A 182 -6.84 -1.88 7.68
N HIS A 183 -5.97 -2.87 7.46
CA HIS A 183 -4.54 -2.79 7.71
C HIS A 183 -3.69 -2.42 6.48
N ALA A 184 -4.29 -2.25 5.31
CA ALA A 184 -3.62 -1.71 4.15
C ALA A 184 -3.33 -0.22 4.38
N PHE A 185 -2.24 0.28 3.78
CA PHE A 185 -1.77 1.64 3.99
C PHE A 185 -0.98 2.19 2.79
N GLY A 186 -0.78 3.51 2.81
CA GLY A 186 -0.07 4.30 1.81
C GLY A 186 -0.97 4.87 0.71
N GLY A 187 -2.30 4.78 0.82
CA GLY A 187 -3.20 5.44 -0.13
C GLY A 187 -3.18 6.96 -0.01
N ASP A 188 -3.81 7.66 -0.96
CA ASP A 188 -4.03 9.11 -0.86
C ASP A 188 -4.92 9.46 0.34
N ALA A 189 -5.77 8.51 0.77
CA ALA A 189 -6.45 8.53 2.05
C ALA A 189 -6.45 7.15 2.72
N GLU A 190 -6.52 7.18 4.04
CA GLU A 190 -6.68 6.00 4.89
C GLU A 190 -8.10 5.96 5.45
N ALA A 191 -8.72 4.80 5.44
CA ALA A 191 -10.01 4.54 6.10
C ALA A 191 -9.91 3.36 7.06
N VAL A 192 -10.82 3.29 8.04
CA VAL A 192 -10.89 2.16 8.97
C VAL A 192 -11.57 0.93 8.36
N ASN A 193 -12.56 1.14 7.50
CA ASN A 193 -13.36 0.07 6.89
C ASN A 193 -13.85 0.46 5.47
N ILE A 194 -14.49 -0.50 4.80
CA ILE A 194 -15.02 -0.32 3.44
C ILE A 194 -16.13 0.73 3.34
N PHE A 195 -16.99 0.87 4.36
CA PHE A 195 -18.10 1.82 4.35
C PHE A 195 -17.58 3.25 4.34
N SER A 196 -16.64 3.56 5.23
CA SER A 196 -15.98 4.87 5.28
C SER A 196 -15.18 5.14 4.00
N ALA A 197 -14.49 4.14 3.46
CA ALA A 197 -13.76 4.27 2.20
C ALA A 197 -14.68 4.60 1.01
N LEU A 198 -15.80 3.90 0.86
CA LEU A 198 -16.77 4.15 -0.22
C LEU A 198 -17.44 5.51 -0.09
N LEU A 199 -17.85 5.86 1.13
CA LEU A 199 -18.45 7.18 1.37
C LEU A 199 -17.43 8.31 1.16
N ALA A 200 -16.16 8.13 1.52
CA ALA A 200 -15.11 9.11 1.21
C ALA A 200 -14.82 9.20 -0.28
N ALA A 201 -14.78 8.09 -1.01
CA ALA A 201 -14.66 8.10 -2.46
C ALA A 201 -15.75 9.01 -3.07
N ARG A 202 -17.00 8.85 -2.63
CA ARG A 202 -18.11 9.68 -3.12
C ARG A 202 -18.06 11.13 -2.63
N LYS A 203 -17.95 11.35 -1.32
CA LYS A 203 -18.19 12.65 -0.69
C LYS A 203 -16.97 13.55 -0.61
N VAL A 204 -15.77 12.97 -0.52
CA VAL A 204 -14.50 13.70 -0.36
C VAL A 204 -13.79 13.79 -1.71
N PHE A 205 -13.67 12.67 -2.41
CA PHE A 205 -12.97 12.60 -3.70
C PHE A 205 -13.88 12.79 -4.90
N HIS A 206 -15.19 12.97 -4.67
CA HIS A 206 -16.19 13.19 -5.72
C HIS A 206 -16.11 12.17 -6.85
N ALA A 207 -15.87 10.91 -6.48
CA ALA A 207 -15.74 9.82 -7.42
C ALA A 207 -17.05 9.64 -8.20
N ASP A 208 -16.88 9.38 -9.50
CA ASP A 208 -17.94 8.94 -10.40
C ASP A 208 -18.00 7.41 -10.44
N VAL A 209 -16.88 6.72 -10.18
CA VAL A 209 -16.79 5.26 -10.03
C VAL A 209 -15.73 4.90 -9.01
N ALA A 210 -16.00 3.87 -8.22
CA ALA A 210 -15.00 3.25 -7.34
C ALA A 210 -14.67 1.83 -7.82
N VAL A 211 -13.38 1.46 -7.77
CA VAL A 211 -12.92 0.09 -8.00
C VAL A 211 -12.38 -0.46 -6.69
N VAL A 212 -12.98 -1.54 -6.17
CA VAL A 212 -12.52 -2.23 -4.98
C VAL A 212 -11.81 -3.51 -5.41
N ALA A 213 -10.50 -3.60 -5.19
CA ALA A 213 -9.72 -4.77 -5.53
C ALA A 213 -8.51 -4.91 -4.60
N MET A 214 -8.13 -6.14 -4.25
CA MET A 214 -6.94 -6.40 -3.43
C MET A 214 -5.65 -5.81 -4.03
N GLY A 215 -4.65 -5.57 -3.18
CA GLY A 215 -3.29 -5.29 -3.62
C GLY A 215 -2.61 -6.51 -4.29
N PRO A 216 -1.38 -6.36 -4.79
CA PRO A 216 -0.64 -7.48 -5.37
C PRO A 216 -0.33 -8.55 -4.32
N GLY A 217 0.02 -9.76 -4.78
CA GLY A 217 0.52 -10.83 -3.90
C GLY A 217 -0.54 -11.69 -3.22
N ILE A 218 -1.61 -12.05 -3.94
CA ILE A 218 -2.57 -13.06 -3.47
C ILE A 218 -1.86 -14.39 -3.17
N VAL A 219 -2.32 -15.07 -2.12
CA VAL A 219 -1.80 -16.40 -1.74
C VAL A 219 -2.37 -17.45 -2.70
N GLY A 220 -1.49 -18.30 -3.23
CA GLY A 220 -1.87 -19.56 -3.86
C GLY A 220 -1.38 -20.72 -3.00
N THR A 221 -2.28 -21.61 -2.63
CA THR A 221 -1.97 -22.89 -1.97
C THR A 221 -1.87 -24.04 -2.97
N GLY A 222 -2.36 -23.83 -4.21
CA GLY A 222 -2.39 -24.87 -5.23
C GLY A 222 -3.46 -25.94 -4.95
N THR A 223 -4.45 -25.61 -4.12
CA THR A 223 -5.59 -26.48 -3.82
C THR A 223 -6.86 -25.96 -4.49
N LYS A 224 -7.94 -26.74 -4.43
CA LYS A 224 -9.23 -26.40 -5.05
C LYS A 224 -9.79 -25.05 -4.56
N TYR A 225 -9.45 -24.63 -3.36
CA TYR A 225 -10.01 -23.42 -2.74
C TYR A 225 -9.03 -22.23 -2.75
N GLY A 226 -7.99 -22.30 -3.57
CA GLY A 226 -6.94 -21.30 -3.66
C GLY A 226 -5.70 -21.78 -2.95
#